data_AF-A0A444ZUP5-F1
#
_entry.id   AF-A0A444ZUP5-F1
#
_cell.length_a   1.000
_cell.length_b   1.000
_cell.length_c   1.000
_cell.angle_alpha   90.00
_cell.angle_beta   90.00
_cell.angle_gamma   90.00
#
_symmetry.space_group_name_H-M   'P 1'
#
loop_
_entity.id
_entity.type
_entity.pdbx_description
1 polymer ?
#
loop_
_entity_poly.entity_id
_entity_poly.type
_entity_poly.pdbx_seq_one_letter_code
_entity_poly.pdbx_strand_id
1 'polypeptide(L)'
;MFTGGIYMMEVDRVLRPGGYWVLSGPPINYRVNYKAWQRPKEDLEDEQNKIEEIAKKLCWVKRSERAEIAVWQKTMDSESCRRKQEDAGVNFCESSDTDDVWYKKMEACVTPSPKVSAGDLKPFPSRLYAIPPRIASGLVPGVSSETYQDDNQKWKKHVNAYKKINRLLDTGRYRNIMDMNAGLGSFAAAIQSPKLWVMNVVPTTAEKSTLGVIYERGLIGIYHDWCEAFSTYPRTYDLIHANGLFSLYKDKCNAEDILLEMDRILRPEGAVIFRDEVDTLIKVKKIVAGMRWDTKMVDHEDGPLVPEKILIAVKQYWVVDGNSTSTQ
;
A
#
# COMPACT_ATOMS: atom_id res chain seq x y z
N MET A 1 8.74 -20.11 5.73
CA MET A 1 8.85 -19.99 4.25
C MET A 1 8.55 -21.30 3.51
N PHE A 2 8.90 -22.46 4.06
CA PHE A 2 8.94 -23.75 3.33
C PHE A 2 7.73 -24.68 3.47
N THR A 3 6.55 -24.18 3.84
CA THR A 3 5.31 -24.96 3.69
C THR A 3 4.90 -24.93 2.22
N GLY A 4 5.42 -25.85 1.42
CA GLY A 4 5.01 -26.06 0.02
C GLY A 4 5.30 -24.90 -0.95
N GLY A 5 6.11 -23.91 -0.57
CA GLY A 5 6.42 -22.75 -1.41
C GLY A 5 5.33 -21.69 -1.49
N ILE A 6 4.31 -21.75 -0.61
CA ILE A 6 3.13 -20.86 -0.62
C ILE A 6 3.52 -19.37 -0.68
N TYR A 7 4.50 -18.93 0.12
CA TYR A 7 4.95 -17.53 0.10
C TYR A 7 5.59 -17.12 -1.23
N MET A 8 6.31 -18.02 -1.91
CA MET A 8 6.88 -17.72 -3.22
C MET A 8 5.80 -17.65 -4.29
N MET A 9 4.74 -18.46 -4.18
CA MET A 9 3.56 -18.38 -5.06
C MET A 9 2.81 -17.06 -4.86
N GLU A 10 2.69 -16.58 -3.61
CA GLU A 10 2.10 -15.27 -3.32
C GLU A 10 2.97 -14.12 -3.84
N VAL A 11 4.30 -14.22 -3.71
CA VAL A 11 5.22 -13.29 -4.37
C VAL A 11 5.04 -13.34 -5.89
N ASP A 12 4.88 -14.53 -6.49
CA ASP A 12 4.67 -14.66 -7.93
C ASP A 12 3.38 -14.00 -8.40
N ARG A 13 2.29 -14.10 -7.63
CA ARG A 13 1.03 -13.42 -7.91
C ARG A 13 1.20 -11.91 -8.05
N VAL A 14 2.00 -11.30 -7.17
CA VAL A 14 2.25 -9.84 -7.15
C VAL A 14 3.35 -9.44 -8.13
N LEU A 15 4.34 -10.32 -8.36
CA LEU A 15 5.48 -10.05 -9.22
C LEU A 15 5.07 -10.09 -10.69
N ARG A 16 5.22 -8.94 -11.37
CA ARG A 16 4.96 -8.82 -12.80
C ARG A 16 6.05 -9.49 -13.63
N PRO A 17 5.76 -9.91 -14.88
CA PRO A 17 6.78 -10.34 -15.84
C PRO A 17 7.95 -9.33 -15.89
N GLY A 18 9.18 -9.84 -15.83
CA GLY A 18 10.40 -9.02 -15.79
C GLY A 18 10.77 -8.44 -14.42
N GLY A 19 9.89 -8.54 -13.43
CA GLY A 19 10.15 -8.15 -12.05
C GLY A 19 11.20 -9.03 -11.39
N TYR A 20 11.84 -8.49 -10.35
CA TYR A 20 12.90 -9.15 -9.60
C TYR A 20 12.43 -9.54 -8.20
N TRP A 21 12.80 -10.74 -7.78
CA TRP A 21 12.75 -11.17 -6.38
C TRP A 21 14.17 -11.28 -5.86
N VAL A 22 14.42 -10.66 -4.70
CA VAL A 22 15.73 -10.63 -4.06
C VAL A 22 15.60 -11.31 -2.71
N LEU A 23 16.37 -12.38 -2.50
CA LEU A 23 16.52 -13.03 -1.21
C LEU A 23 17.88 -12.67 -0.63
N SER A 24 17.88 -12.20 0.62
CA SER A 24 19.10 -11.89 1.37
C SER A 24 19.13 -12.71 2.66
N GLY A 25 20.23 -13.42 2.90
CA GLY A 25 20.45 -14.24 4.08
C GLY A 25 20.37 -15.75 3.80
N PRO A 26 20.27 -16.59 4.85
CA PRO A 26 20.16 -18.03 4.69
C PRO A 26 18.99 -18.41 3.76
N PRO A 27 19.15 -19.37 2.85
CA PRO A 27 20.29 -20.27 2.71
C PRO A 27 21.37 -19.82 1.70
N ILE A 28 21.30 -18.60 1.16
CA ILE A 28 22.16 -18.19 0.05
C ILE A 28 23.63 -18.15 0.45
N ASN A 29 24.50 -18.79 -0.33
CA ASN A 29 25.93 -18.92 -0.02
C ASN A 29 26.21 -19.65 1.32
N TYR A 30 25.34 -20.62 1.67
CA TYR A 30 25.50 -21.47 2.86
C TYR A 30 26.87 -22.15 2.96
N ARG A 31 27.51 -22.47 1.83
CA ARG A 31 28.82 -23.15 1.78
C ARG A 31 29.90 -22.39 2.56
N VAL A 32 29.80 -21.07 2.63
CA VAL A 32 30.72 -20.20 3.37
C VAL A 32 30.19 -19.88 4.77
N ASN A 33 28.89 -19.62 4.91
CA ASN A 33 28.33 -18.97 6.11
C ASN A 33 27.62 -19.90 7.09
N TYR A 34 27.45 -21.20 6.79
CA TYR A 34 26.71 -22.14 7.65
C TYR A 34 27.20 -22.17 9.11
N LYS A 35 28.51 -22.05 9.33
CA LYS A 35 29.12 -22.01 10.67
C LYS A 35 28.70 -20.76 11.45
N ALA A 36 28.68 -19.59 10.80
CA ALA A 36 28.30 -18.33 11.41
C ALA A 36 26.81 -18.32 11.80
N TRP A 37 25.97 -18.96 10.98
CA TRP A 37 24.54 -19.09 11.26
C TRP A 37 24.21 -20.21 12.25
N GLN A 38 25.21 -21.01 12.68
CA GLN A 38 25.02 -22.14 13.59
C GLN A 38 23.97 -23.15 13.09
N ARG A 39 23.93 -23.38 11.78
CA ARG A 39 22.98 -24.32 11.14
C ARG A 39 23.72 -25.45 10.41
N PRO A 40 23.15 -26.66 10.36
CA PRO A 40 23.70 -27.75 9.55
C PRO A 40 23.82 -27.35 8.08
N LYS A 41 24.87 -27.81 7.42
CA LYS A 41 25.13 -27.47 6.01
C LYS A 41 24.07 -28.11 5.11
N GLU A 42 23.71 -29.34 5.42
CA GLU A 42 22.73 -30.16 4.72
C GLU A 42 21.35 -29.51 4.74
N ASP A 43 20.92 -28.98 5.91
CA ASP A 43 19.65 -28.27 6.04
C ASP A 43 19.58 -27.04 5.12
N LEU A 44 20.67 -26.27 5.04
CA LEU A 44 20.73 -25.07 4.22
C LEU A 44 20.79 -25.41 2.72
N GLU A 45 21.50 -26.47 2.36
CA GLU A 45 21.54 -26.98 1.00
C GLU A 45 20.15 -27.42 0.54
N ASP A 46 19.43 -28.19 1.36
CA ASP A 46 18.07 -28.63 1.09
C ASP A 46 17.09 -27.46 1.00
N GLU A 47 17.22 -26.45 1.88
CA GLU A 47 16.43 -25.22 1.80
C GLU A 47 16.69 -24.47 0.49
N GLN A 48 17.95 -24.28 0.10
CA GLN A 48 18.28 -23.58 -1.15
C GLN A 48 17.76 -24.35 -2.37
N ASN A 49 17.93 -25.68 -2.40
CA ASN A 49 17.42 -26.55 -3.45
C ASN A 49 15.89 -26.41 -3.60
N LYS A 50 15.15 -26.40 -2.49
CA LYS A 50 13.68 -26.17 -2.51
C LYS A 50 13.33 -24.81 -3.11
N ILE A 51 14.05 -23.75 -2.76
CA ILE A 51 13.83 -22.40 -3.35
C ILE A 51 14.05 -22.46 -4.86
N GLU A 52 15.14 -23.08 -5.30
CA GLU A 52 15.48 -23.16 -6.73
C GLU A 52 14.45 -23.98 -7.53
N GLU A 53 13.96 -25.08 -6.96
CA GLU A 53 12.90 -25.88 -7.57
C GLU A 53 11.58 -25.10 -7.70
N ILE A 54 11.17 -24.40 -6.64
CA ILE A 54 9.95 -23.57 -6.67
C ILE A 54 10.12 -22.42 -7.65
N ALA A 55 11.26 -21.71 -7.62
CA ALA A 55 11.56 -20.65 -8.56
C ALA A 55 11.49 -21.13 -10.01
N LYS A 56 12.01 -22.34 -10.30
CA LYS A 56 11.90 -22.96 -11.63
C LYS A 56 10.45 -23.25 -12.02
N LYS A 57 9.61 -23.76 -11.10
CA LYS A 57 8.16 -23.98 -11.32
C LYS A 57 7.41 -22.67 -11.59
N LEU A 58 7.85 -21.57 -10.97
CA LEU A 58 7.30 -20.22 -11.18
C LEU A 58 7.92 -19.50 -12.39
N CYS A 59 8.77 -20.18 -13.19
CA CYS A 59 9.49 -19.62 -14.33
C CYS A 59 10.38 -18.41 -13.98
N TRP A 60 10.96 -18.43 -12.80
CA TRP A 60 11.94 -17.45 -12.36
C TRP A 60 13.35 -17.91 -12.73
N VAL A 61 14.13 -17.00 -13.30
CA VAL A 61 15.51 -17.25 -13.71
C VAL A 61 16.43 -16.57 -12.71
N LYS A 62 17.35 -17.33 -12.09
CA LYS A 62 18.39 -16.76 -11.24
C LYS A 62 19.33 -15.92 -12.11
N ARG A 63 19.42 -14.62 -11.82
CA ARG A 63 20.25 -13.65 -12.56
C ARG A 63 21.60 -13.42 -11.91
N SER A 64 21.66 -13.48 -10.59
CA SER A 64 22.88 -13.22 -9.83
C SER A 64 22.81 -13.92 -8.49
N GLU A 65 23.95 -14.37 -8.01
CA GLU A 65 24.17 -14.82 -6.63
C GLU A 65 25.54 -14.30 -6.20
N ARG A 66 25.57 -13.42 -5.20
CA ARG A 66 26.79 -12.79 -4.70
C ARG A 66 26.67 -12.58 -3.20
N ALA A 67 27.69 -13.02 -2.46
CA ALA A 67 27.64 -13.07 -1.00
C ALA A 67 26.32 -13.74 -0.54
N GLU A 68 25.60 -13.14 0.40
CA GLU A 68 24.35 -13.69 0.94
C GLU A 68 23.11 -13.26 0.14
N ILE A 69 23.28 -12.76 -1.09
CA ILE A 69 22.18 -12.21 -1.89
C ILE A 69 22.04 -12.99 -3.20
N ALA A 70 20.84 -13.49 -3.44
CA ALA A 70 20.44 -14.06 -4.71
C ALA A 70 19.28 -13.27 -5.33
N VAL A 71 19.35 -13.10 -6.64
CA VAL A 71 18.38 -12.33 -7.42
C VAL A 71 17.80 -13.22 -8.50
N TRP A 72 16.48 -13.36 -8.50
CA TRP A 72 15.72 -14.01 -9.55
C TRP A 72 14.91 -12.99 -10.32
N GLN A 73 14.63 -13.30 -11.58
CA GLN A 73 13.76 -12.51 -12.43
C GLN A 73 12.65 -13.38 -13.00
N LYS A 74 11.40 -12.94 -12.85
CA LYS A 74 10.25 -13.59 -13.50
C LYS A 74 10.35 -13.42 -15.01
N THR A 75 10.12 -14.50 -15.76
CA THR A 75 10.18 -14.44 -17.23
C THR A 75 9.21 -13.41 -17.82
N MET A 76 9.61 -12.80 -18.93
CA MET A 76 8.73 -11.96 -19.75
C MET A 76 7.78 -12.80 -20.61
N ASP A 77 8.20 -14.02 -20.98
CA ASP A 77 7.43 -14.95 -21.80
C ASP A 77 6.45 -15.75 -20.93
N SER A 78 5.31 -15.12 -20.65
CA SER A 78 4.24 -15.68 -19.81
C SER A 78 3.54 -16.86 -20.49
N GLU A 79 3.49 -16.89 -21.82
CA GLU A 79 2.84 -17.98 -22.57
C GLU A 79 3.66 -19.27 -22.53
N SER A 80 4.96 -19.19 -22.81
CA SER A 80 5.85 -20.36 -22.70
C SER A 80 5.91 -20.87 -21.27
N CYS A 81 5.90 -19.96 -20.30
CA CYS A 81 5.82 -20.33 -18.89
C CYS A 81 4.55 -21.13 -18.59
N ARG A 82 3.38 -20.63 -19.03
CA ARG A 82 2.10 -21.30 -18.79
C ARG A 82 2.10 -22.74 -19.31
N ARG A 83 2.53 -22.94 -20.56
CA ARG A 83 2.61 -24.29 -21.17
C ARG A 83 3.48 -25.23 -20.35
N LYS A 84 4.67 -24.76 -19.91
CA LYS A 84 5.56 -25.55 -19.06
C LYS A 84 4.96 -25.90 -17.70
N GLN A 85 4.17 -25.00 -17.12
CA GLN A 85 3.49 -25.25 -15.85
C GLN A 85 2.37 -26.28 -16.00
N GLU A 86 1.62 -26.23 -17.10
CA GLU A 86 0.61 -27.21 -17.46
C GLU A 86 1.24 -28.60 -17.70
N ASP A 87 2.31 -28.67 -18.51
CA ASP A 87 3.06 -29.90 -18.78
C ASP A 87 3.64 -30.53 -17.50
N ALA A 88 4.05 -29.70 -16.54
CA ALA A 88 4.59 -30.13 -15.25
C ALA A 88 3.51 -30.47 -14.20
N GLY A 89 2.21 -30.35 -14.54
CA GLY A 89 1.11 -30.62 -13.62
C GLY A 89 1.06 -29.67 -12.41
N VAL A 90 1.44 -28.41 -12.60
CA VAL A 90 1.39 -27.39 -11.53
C VAL A 90 -0.07 -27.11 -11.14
N ASN A 91 -0.34 -27.11 -9.84
CA ASN A 91 -1.67 -26.77 -9.31
C ASN A 91 -1.96 -25.28 -9.49
N PHE A 92 -3.13 -24.93 -10.04
CA PHE A 92 -3.57 -23.55 -10.23
C PHE A 92 -4.71 -23.22 -9.27
N CYS A 93 -4.76 -21.97 -8.82
CA CYS A 93 -5.80 -21.52 -7.89
C CYS A 93 -7.16 -21.42 -8.63
N GLU A 94 -8.24 -21.83 -7.96
CA GLU A 94 -9.60 -21.85 -8.54
C GLU A 94 -10.29 -20.47 -8.52
N SER A 95 -9.75 -19.48 -7.79
CA SER A 95 -10.48 -18.23 -7.52
C SER A 95 -10.71 -17.38 -8.79
N SER A 96 -11.94 -16.85 -8.91
CA SER A 96 -12.35 -15.95 -9.99
C SER A 96 -11.88 -14.50 -9.80
N ASP A 97 -11.64 -14.08 -8.54
CA ASP A 97 -11.08 -12.78 -8.19
C ASP A 97 -9.71 -12.98 -7.51
N THR A 98 -8.64 -12.67 -8.23
CA THR A 98 -7.26 -12.77 -7.75
C THR A 98 -6.80 -11.52 -6.99
N ASP A 99 -7.62 -10.47 -7.01
CA ASP A 99 -7.32 -9.17 -6.40
C ASP A 99 -8.03 -9.00 -5.05
N ASP A 100 -9.10 -9.75 -4.77
CA ASP A 100 -9.66 -9.88 -3.43
C ASP A 100 -8.87 -10.91 -2.61
N VAL A 101 -8.06 -10.45 -1.65
CA VAL A 101 -7.09 -11.29 -0.92
C VAL A 101 -7.14 -11.15 0.59
N TRP A 102 -7.99 -10.28 1.13
CA TRP A 102 -8.08 -10.06 2.58
C TRP A 102 -8.83 -11.21 3.27
N TYR A 103 -8.33 -11.67 4.42
CA TYR A 103 -8.85 -12.84 5.13
C TYR A 103 -8.97 -14.16 4.31
N LYS A 104 -8.31 -14.25 3.16
CA LYS A 104 -8.25 -15.49 2.38
C LYS A 104 -7.11 -16.38 2.85
N LYS A 105 -7.42 -17.65 3.06
CA LYS A 105 -6.42 -18.66 3.39
C LYS A 105 -5.50 -18.85 2.17
N MET A 106 -4.20 -18.71 2.36
CA MET A 106 -3.24 -19.00 1.29
C MET A 106 -3.25 -20.49 0.96
N GLU A 107 -3.18 -20.79 -0.34
CA GLU A 107 -3.18 -22.14 -0.89
C GLU A 107 -1.86 -22.42 -1.61
N ALA A 108 -1.46 -23.70 -1.69
CA ALA A 108 -0.29 -24.12 -2.45
C ALA A 108 -0.64 -24.27 -3.94
N CYS A 109 -0.98 -23.15 -4.58
CA CYS A 109 -1.36 -23.06 -5.98
C CYS A 109 -0.74 -21.83 -6.65
N VAL A 110 -0.54 -21.91 -7.96
CA VAL A 110 -0.08 -20.78 -8.77
C VAL A 110 -1.27 -19.96 -9.23
N THR A 111 -1.22 -18.64 -9.02
CA THR A 111 -2.27 -17.74 -9.53
C THR A 111 -2.15 -17.62 -11.05
N PRO A 112 -3.24 -17.81 -11.80
CA PRO A 112 -3.23 -17.60 -13.23
C PRO A 112 -2.77 -16.18 -13.60
N SER A 113 -1.91 -16.06 -14.61
CA SER A 113 -1.55 -14.76 -15.18
C SER A 113 -2.81 -13.95 -15.55
N PRO A 114 -2.87 -12.65 -15.22
CA PRO A 114 -4.00 -11.81 -15.56
C PRO A 114 -4.20 -11.73 -17.08
N LYS A 115 -5.45 -11.61 -17.52
CA LYS A 115 -5.83 -11.55 -18.95
C LYS A 115 -5.24 -10.34 -19.68
N VAL A 116 -4.84 -9.29 -18.96
CA VAL A 116 -4.27 -8.07 -19.53
C VAL A 116 -2.75 -8.11 -19.39
N SER A 117 -2.07 -7.98 -20.53
CA SER A 117 -0.61 -8.02 -20.58
C SER A 117 -0.01 -6.84 -19.81
N ALA A 118 1.05 -7.08 -19.02
CA ALA A 118 1.82 -6.01 -18.39
C ALA A 118 2.60 -5.14 -19.40
N GLY A 119 2.65 -5.53 -20.67
CA GLY A 119 3.41 -4.87 -21.74
C GLY A 119 2.84 -3.52 -22.20
N ASP A 120 1.60 -3.19 -21.81
CA ASP A 120 0.90 -1.98 -22.27
C ASP A 120 1.07 -0.77 -21.34
N LEU A 121 1.82 -0.91 -20.24
CA LEU A 121 2.04 0.17 -19.29
C LEU A 121 3.04 1.20 -19.80
N LYS A 122 2.69 2.48 -19.65
CA LYS A 122 3.63 3.58 -19.88
C LYS A 122 4.77 3.56 -18.84
N PRO A 123 5.95 4.12 -19.17
CA PRO A 123 7.01 4.29 -18.17
C PRO A 123 6.59 5.31 -17.09
N PHE A 124 7.19 5.18 -15.91
CA PHE A 124 7.09 6.20 -14.87
C PHE A 124 7.90 7.44 -15.28
N PRO A 125 7.42 8.69 -15.04
CA PRO A 125 6.21 9.06 -14.29
C PRO A 125 4.92 9.12 -15.14
N SER A 126 4.98 9.00 -16.46
CA SER A 126 3.82 9.15 -17.34
C SER A 126 2.66 8.19 -17.00
N ARG A 127 2.96 6.98 -16.53
CA ARG A 127 1.93 6.04 -16.05
C ARG A 127 1.10 6.51 -14.85
N LEU A 128 1.54 7.53 -14.11
CA LEU A 128 0.74 8.09 -13.02
C LEU A 128 -0.61 8.61 -13.49
N TYR A 129 -0.70 9.10 -14.74
CA TYR A 129 -1.90 9.71 -15.31
C TYR A 129 -2.41 9.00 -16.56
N ALA A 130 -1.64 8.07 -17.14
CA ALA A 130 -2.14 7.21 -18.20
C ALA A 130 -3.33 6.39 -17.71
N ILE A 131 -4.28 6.09 -18.59
CA ILE A 131 -5.40 5.21 -18.28
C ILE A 131 -4.84 3.80 -18.05
N PRO A 132 -5.05 3.21 -16.87
CA PRO A 132 -4.62 1.85 -16.57
C PRO A 132 -5.31 0.84 -17.52
N PRO A 133 -4.58 -0.12 -18.09
CA PRO A 133 -5.15 -1.13 -18.99
C PRO A 133 -6.39 -1.83 -18.43
N ARG A 134 -6.44 -2.13 -17.12
CA ARG A 134 -7.64 -2.74 -16.50
C ARG A 134 -8.89 -1.86 -16.57
N ILE A 135 -8.72 -0.53 -16.50
CA ILE A 135 -9.82 0.43 -16.66
C ILE A 135 -10.23 0.48 -18.13
N ALA A 136 -9.26 0.56 -19.04
CA ALA A 136 -9.53 0.56 -20.49
C ALA A 136 -10.24 -0.72 -20.95
N SER A 137 -9.96 -1.87 -20.34
CA SER A 137 -10.60 -3.16 -20.62
C SER A 137 -11.92 -3.37 -19.85
N GLY A 138 -12.39 -2.41 -19.06
CA GLY A 138 -13.65 -2.51 -18.30
C GLY A 138 -13.63 -3.53 -17.16
N LEU A 139 -12.45 -3.93 -16.67
CA LEU A 139 -12.29 -4.91 -15.59
C LEU A 139 -12.49 -4.31 -14.19
N VAL A 140 -12.68 -3.00 -14.08
CA VAL A 140 -12.97 -2.31 -12.81
C VAL A 140 -14.43 -1.86 -12.82
N PRO A 141 -15.33 -2.57 -12.10
CA PRO A 141 -16.75 -2.25 -12.10
C PRO A 141 -17.03 -0.79 -11.72
N GLY A 142 -17.82 -0.12 -12.55
CA GLY A 142 -18.23 1.27 -12.32
C GLY A 142 -17.11 2.30 -12.40
N VAL A 143 -16.00 2.00 -13.09
CA VAL A 143 -14.93 2.97 -13.40
C VAL A 143 -14.64 2.93 -14.89
N SER A 144 -15.04 3.99 -15.60
CA SER A 144 -14.68 4.23 -17.01
C SER A 144 -13.42 5.10 -17.13
N SER A 145 -12.86 5.17 -18.34
CA SER A 145 -11.74 6.07 -18.68
C SER A 145 -12.04 7.53 -18.33
N GLU A 146 -13.27 7.98 -18.58
CA GLU A 146 -13.74 9.34 -18.29
C GLU A 146 -13.78 9.57 -16.79
N THR A 147 -14.41 8.67 -16.02
CA THR A 147 -14.49 8.80 -14.55
C THR A 147 -13.11 8.79 -13.89
N TYR A 148 -12.15 8.03 -14.45
CA TYR A 148 -10.76 8.04 -14.01
C TYR A 148 -10.07 9.38 -14.28
N GLN A 149 -10.32 10.00 -15.44
CA GLN A 149 -9.78 11.32 -15.76
C GLN A 149 -10.39 12.40 -14.87
N ASP A 150 -11.70 12.34 -14.63
CA ASP A 150 -12.40 13.26 -13.74
C ASP A 150 -11.87 13.17 -12.31
N ASP A 151 -11.67 11.95 -11.79
CA ASP A 151 -11.08 11.71 -10.47
C ASP A 151 -9.66 12.31 -10.39
N ASN A 152 -8.84 12.16 -11.43
CA ASN A 152 -7.52 12.79 -11.48
C ASN A 152 -7.57 14.32 -11.43
N GLN A 153 -8.51 14.95 -12.14
CA GLN A 153 -8.67 16.40 -12.12
C GLN A 153 -9.19 16.89 -10.77
N LYS A 154 -10.15 16.16 -10.19
CA LYS A 154 -10.68 16.40 -8.85
C LYS A 154 -9.57 16.35 -7.80
N TRP A 155 -8.70 15.33 -7.82
CA TRP A 155 -7.59 15.23 -6.86
C TRP A 155 -6.51 16.28 -7.04
N LYS A 156 -6.21 16.70 -8.28
CA LYS A 156 -5.32 17.85 -8.51
C LYS A 156 -5.87 19.12 -7.86
N LYS A 157 -7.18 19.35 -7.98
CA LYS A 157 -7.87 20.48 -7.33
C LYS A 157 -7.81 20.38 -5.80
N HIS A 158 -8.15 19.23 -5.22
CA HIS A 158 -8.07 18.99 -3.78
C HIS A 158 -6.66 19.22 -3.23
N VAL A 159 -5.64 18.63 -3.85
CA VAL A 159 -4.24 18.79 -3.42
C VAL A 159 -3.79 20.25 -3.51
N ASN A 160 -4.19 20.99 -4.56
CA ASN A 160 -3.91 22.42 -4.66
C ASN A 160 -4.58 23.23 -3.54
N ALA A 161 -5.79 22.86 -3.13
CA ALA A 161 -6.46 23.47 -1.98
C ALA A 161 -5.71 23.16 -0.68
N TYR A 162 -5.32 21.90 -0.46
CA TYR A 162 -4.55 21.49 0.72
C TYR A 162 -3.24 22.28 0.86
N LYS A 163 -2.50 22.47 -0.24
CA LYS A 163 -1.26 23.25 -0.26
C LYS A 163 -1.45 24.71 0.17
N LYS A 164 -2.58 25.31 -0.16
CA LYS A 164 -2.92 26.68 0.28
C LYS A 164 -3.20 26.74 1.78
N ILE A 165 -3.81 25.71 2.35
CA ILE A 165 -4.17 25.65 3.77
C ILE A 165 -2.95 25.27 4.63
N ASN A 166 -2.17 24.29 4.18
CA ASN A 166 -0.96 23.79 4.81
C ASN A 166 0.23 23.94 3.86
N ARG A 167 0.90 25.11 3.94
CA ARG A 167 2.05 25.45 3.08
C ARG A 167 3.24 24.48 3.21
N LEU A 168 3.30 23.68 4.29
CA LEU A 168 4.36 22.69 4.51
C LEU A 168 4.31 21.51 3.53
N LEU A 169 3.18 21.30 2.83
CA LEU A 169 3.06 20.28 1.80
C LEU A 169 4.05 20.47 0.64
N ASP A 170 4.41 21.72 0.31
CA ASP A 170 5.34 22.03 -0.78
C ASP A 170 6.80 22.21 -0.33
N THR A 171 7.07 22.24 0.98
CA THR A 171 8.44 22.50 1.49
C THR A 171 9.32 21.25 1.53
N GLY A 172 8.72 20.06 1.36
CA GLY A 172 9.41 18.77 1.56
C GLY A 172 9.52 18.36 3.04
N ARG A 173 8.74 18.99 3.93
CA ARG A 173 8.62 18.63 5.35
C ARG A 173 8.00 17.24 5.54
N TYR A 174 7.03 16.88 4.70
CA TYR A 174 6.39 15.58 4.71
C TYR A 174 7.01 14.70 3.62
N ARG A 175 7.57 13.55 4.02
CA ARG A 175 8.25 12.61 3.10
C ARG A 175 7.59 11.24 3.11
N ASN A 176 7.11 10.81 4.28
CA ASN A 176 6.40 9.56 4.45
C ASN A 176 4.92 9.86 4.62
N ILE A 177 4.12 9.61 3.59
CA ILE A 177 2.69 9.92 3.59
C ILE A 177 1.90 8.60 3.59
N MET A 178 0.82 8.55 4.36
CA MET A 178 -0.17 7.48 4.29
C MET A 178 -1.49 8.03 3.75
N ASP A 179 -2.04 7.39 2.73
CA ASP A 179 -3.39 7.65 2.23
C ASP A 179 -4.29 6.49 2.64
N MET A 180 -5.13 6.72 3.65
CA MET A 180 -5.88 5.66 4.32
C MET A 180 -7.08 5.16 3.51
N ASN A 181 -7.53 5.92 2.51
CA ASN A 181 -8.59 5.54 1.60
C ASN A 181 -8.25 6.00 0.17
N ALA A 182 -7.32 5.29 -0.45
CA ALA A 182 -6.64 5.76 -1.66
C ALA A 182 -7.51 5.76 -2.92
N GLY A 183 -8.64 5.04 -2.93
CA GLY A 183 -9.50 4.90 -4.11
C GLY A 183 -8.67 4.45 -5.32
N LEU A 184 -8.59 5.30 -6.36
CA LEU A 184 -7.81 5.02 -7.58
C LEU A 184 -6.32 5.40 -7.49
N GLY A 185 -5.83 5.84 -6.33
CA GLY A 185 -4.45 6.34 -6.12
C GLY A 185 -4.22 7.76 -6.65
N SER A 186 -5.29 8.50 -6.93
CA SER A 186 -5.21 9.83 -7.55
C SER A 186 -4.67 10.92 -6.62
N PHE A 187 -4.91 10.82 -5.31
CA PHE A 187 -4.25 11.69 -4.32
C PHE A 187 -2.73 11.54 -4.41
N ALA A 188 -2.22 10.31 -4.35
CA ALA A 188 -0.79 10.04 -4.43
C ALA A 188 -0.19 10.47 -5.77
N ALA A 189 -0.91 10.31 -6.88
CA ALA A 189 -0.46 10.82 -8.17
C ALA A 189 -0.40 12.36 -8.20
N ALA A 190 -1.39 13.05 -7.61
CA ALA A 190 -1.47 14.50 -7.58
C ALA A 190 -0.44 15.16 -6.66
N ILE A 191 -0.06 14.50 -5.55
CA ILE A 191 0.95 15.00 -4.61
C ILE A 191 2.38 14.51 -4.94
N GLN A 192 2.54 13.69 -5.97
CA GLN A 192 3.81 13.03 -6.28
C GLN A 192 4.98 14.02 -6.37
N SER A 193 6.08 13.67 -5.71
CA SER A 193 7.34 14.38 -5.76
C SER A 193 8.50 13.41 -5.52
N PRO A 194 9.70 13.64 -6.08
CA PRO A 194 10.87 12.79 -5.83
C PRO A 194 11.30 12.70 -4.36
N LYS A 195 10.83 13.62 -3.50
CA LYS A 195 11.22 13.72 -2.08
C LYS A 195 10.29 12.98 -1.12
N LEU A 196 9.16 12.48 -1.62
CA LEU A 196 8.14 11.82 -0.80
C LEU A 196 7.68 10.51 -1.42
N TRP A 197 7.09 9.66 -0.60
CA TRP A 197 6.38 8.48 -1.04
C TRP A 197 5.04 8.40 -0.30
N VAL A 198 4.09 7.71 -0.92
CA VAL A 198 2.74 7.54 -0.36
C VAL A 198 2.45 6.04 -0.23
N MET A 199 2.16 5.59 0.98
CA MET A 199 1.52 4.29 1.20
C MET A 199 0.03 4.43 0.86
N ASN A 200 -0.42 3.80 -0.21
CA ASN A 200 -1.83 3.84 -0.59
C ASN A 200 -2.56 2.66 0.04
N VAL A 201 -3.55 2.92 0.86
CA VAL A 201 -4.36 1.88 1.49
C VAL A 201 -5.72 1.84 0.80
N VAL A 202 -6.12 0.65 0.36
CA VAL A 202 -7.48 0.38 -0.11
C VAL A 202 -8.21 -0.32 1.04
N PRO A 203 -9.18 0.34 1.69
CA PRO A 203 -9.95 -0.29 2.75
C PRO A 203 -10.66 -1.55 2.26
N THR A 204 -10.65 -2.60 3.07
CA THR A 204 -11.37 -3.86 2.78
C THR A 204 -12.89 -3.67 2.79
N THR A 205 -13.36 -2.63 3.48
CA THR A 205 -14.76 -2.19 3.51
C THR A 205 -15.18 -1.48 2.21
N ALA A 206 -14.25 -1.05 1.37
CA ALA A 206 -14.58 -0.37 0.12
C ALA A 206 -15.20 -1.37 -0.89
N GLU A 207 -16.26 -0.94 -1.58
CA GLU A 207 -16.98 -1.80 -2.55
C GLU A 207 -16.14 -2.16 -3.79
N LYS A 208 -15.12 -1.34 -4.11
CA LYS A 208 -14.32 -1.48 -5.33
C LYS A 208 -12.90 -1.93 -4.99
N SER A 209 -12.50 -3.06 -5.57
CA SER A 209 -11.11 -3.55 -5.61
C SER A 209 -10.28 -2.69 -6.57
N THR A 210 -9.57 -1.69 -6.03
CA THR A 210 -8.79 -0.71 -6.83
C THR A 210 -7.28 -0.86 -6.69
N LEU A 211 -6.80 -1.83 -5.90
CA LEU A 211 -5.36 -1.97 -5.64
C LEU A 211 -4.55 -2.24 -6.90
N GLY A 212 -5.07 -3.03 -7.82
CA GLY A 212 -4.40 -3.25 -9.09
C GLY A 212 -4.33 -2.00 -9.99
N VAL A 213 -5.26 -1.05 -9.85
CA VAL A 213 -5.18 0.27 -10.50
C VAL A 213 -3.98 1.04 -9.95
N ILE A 214 -3.82 1.08 -8.63
CA ILE A 214 -2.69 1.72 -7.94
C ILE A 214 -1.36 1.14 -8.46
N TYR A 215 -1.26 -0.18 -8.58
CA TYR A 215 -0.06 -0.84 -9.11
C TYR A 215 0.21 -0.53 -10.59
N GLU A 216 -0.83 -0.45 -11.44
CA GLU A 216 -0.66 -0.11 -12.86
C GLU A 216 -0.21 1.35 -13.07
N ARG A 217 -0.58 2.25 -12.14
CA ARG A 217 -0.04 3.62 -12.06
C ARG A 217 1.40 3.66 -11.55
N GLY A 218 1.90 2.55 -11.02
CA GLY A 218 3.24 2.44 -10.46
C GLY A 218 3.40 2.96 -9.06
N LEU A 219 2.31 3.05 -8.33
CA LEU A 219 2.27 3.43 -6.93
C LEU A 219 2.35 2.14 -6.08
N ILE A 220 2.74 2.30 -4.82
CA ILE A 220 2.70 1.20 -3.85
C ILE A 220 1.41 1.27 -3.04
N GLY A 221 0.89 0.12 -2.65
CA GLY A 221 -0.30 0.07 -1.82
C GLY A 221 -0.60 -1.33 -1.30
N ILE A 222 -1.59 -1.38 -0.41
CA ILE A 222 -2.03 -2.59 0.30
C ILE A 222 -3.54 -2.52 0.57
N TYR A 223 -4.17 -3.67 0.75
CA TYR A 223 -5.45 -3.75 1.46
C TYR A 223 -5.24 -3.67 2.96
N HIS A 224 -6.15 -3.01 3.67
CA HIS A 224 -6.15 -3.02 5.12
C HIS A 224 -7.56 -2.81 5.67
N ASP A 225 -7.83 -3.39 6.82
CA ASP A 225 -9.02 -3.06 7.60
C ASP A 225 -8.66 -2.11 8.75
N TRP A 226 -9.15 -0.88 8.72
CA TRP A 226 -8.88 0.11 9.76
C TRP A 226 -9.55 -0.17 11.11
N CYS A 227 -10.37 -1.22 11.21
CA CYS A 227 -10.78 -1.77 12.50
C CYS A 227 -9.65 -2.58 13.18
N GLU A 228 -8.52 -2.76 12.52
CA GLU A 228 -7.34 -3.46 13.00
C GLU A 228 -6.08 -2.57 12.96
N ALA A 229 -5.10 -2.92 13.79
CA ALA A 229 -3.82 -2.24 13.80
C ALA A 229 -3.05 -2.46 12.49
N PHE A 230 -2.51 -1.38 11.91
CA PHE A 230 -1.72 -1.44 10.69
C PHE A 230 -0.33 -2.00 10.97
N SER A 231 0.13 -2.94 10.13
CA SER A 231 1.44 -3.57 10.29
C SER A 231 2.58 -2.61 9.90
N THR A 232 2.90 -1.68 10.81
CA THR A 232 3.96 -0.68 10.68
C THR A 232 4.49 -0.28 12.04
N TYR A 233 5.72 0.23 12.08
CA TYR A 233 6.30 0.77 13.31
C TYR A 233 5.55 2.03 13.75
N PRO A 234 5.43 2.27 15.07
CA PRO A 234 4.94 3.56 15.56
C PRO A 234 5.76 4.72 14.99
N ARG A 235 5.12 5.88 14.79
CA ARG A 235 5.79 7.11 14.32
C ARG A 235 6.52 6.95 12.97
N THR A 236 5.88 6.27 12.02
CA THR A 236 6.41 6.04 10.67
C THR A 236 6.10 7.20 9.72
N TYR A 237 4.90 7.77 9.80
CA TYR A 237 4.39 8.74 8.82
C TYR A 237 4.49 10.18 9.33
N ASP A 238 4.82 11.09 8.42
CA ASP A 238 4.85 12.54 8.69
C ASP A 238 3.48 13.18 8.40
N LEU A 239 2.71 12.59 7.46
CA LEU A 239 1.38 13.05 7.07
C LEU A 239 0.46 11.83 6.88
N ILE A 240 -0.76 11.93 7.41
CA ILE A 240 -1.85 11.00 7.11
C ILE A 240 -2.94 11.75 6.35
N HIS A 241 -3.46 11.14 5.30
CA HIS A 241 -4.59 11.62 4.53
C HIS A 241 -5.75 10.63 4.68
N ALA A 242 -6.93 11.15 5.05
CA ALA A 242 -8.13 10.38 5.31
C ALA A 242 -9.33 11.04 4.63
N ASN A 243 -9.64 10.57 3.42
CA ASN A 243 -10.78 11.05 2.62
C ASN A 243 -11.97 10.10 2.72
N GLY A 244 -13.09 10.57 3.27
CA GLY A 244 -14.31 9.80 3.48
C GLY A 244 -14.13 8.58 4.39
N LEU A 245 -13.02 8.51 5.13
CA LEU A 245 -12.64 7.31 5.88
C LEU A 245 -13.62 7.05 7.03
N PHE A 246 -14.00 8.08 7.78
CA PHE A 246 -14.87 7.89 8.95
C PHE A 246 -16.31 7.67 8.52
N SER A 247 -16.75 8.26 7.41
CA SER A 247 -18.04 7.90 6.81
C SER A 247 -18.06 6.46 6.31
N LEU A 248 -16.96 5.97 5.71
CA LEU A 248 -16.84 4.57 5.26
C LEU A 248 -16.92 3.57 6.44
N TYR A 249 -16.35 3.92 7.59
CA TYR A 249 -16.25 3.05 8.76
C TYR A 249 -17.31 3.29 9.84
N LYS A 250 -18.23 4.24 9.63
CA LYS A 250 -19.20 4.73 10.63
C LYS A 250 -19.96 3.63 11.38
N ASP A 251 -20.32 2.55 10.69
CA ASP A 251 -21.11 1.44 11.23
C ASP A 251 -20.31 0.12 11.27
N LYS A 252 -18.98 0.19 11.16
CA LYS A 252 -18.07 -0.97 11.11
C LYS A 252 -17.21 -1.09 12.37
N CYS A 253 -16.64 0.01 12.84
CA CYS A 253 -15.91 0.08 14.10
C CYS A 253 -15.86 1.51 14.66
N ASN A 254 -15.34 1.66 15.88
CA ASN A 254 -15.33 2.93 16.56
C ASN A 254 -14.32 3.89 15.94
N ALA A 255 -14.70 5.17 15.81
CA ALA A 255 -13.81 6.21 15.33
C ALA A 255 -12.59 6.38 16.24
N GLU A 256 -12.74 6.14 17.54
CA GLU A 256 -11.65 6.15 18.52
C GLU A 256 -10.55 5.15 18.16
N ASP A 257 -10.90 3.93 17.75
CA ASP A 257 -9.92 2.88 17.42
C ASP A 257 -9.07 3.28 16.21
N ILE A 258 -9.71 3.83 15.17
CA ILE A 258 -9.03 4.35 13.98
C ILE A 258 -8.12 5.52 14.35
N LEU A 259 -8.59 6.44 15.20
CA LEU A 259 -7.81 7.61 15.63
C LEU A 259 -6.62 7.23 16.50
N LEU A 260 -6.77 6.23 17.38
CA LEU A 260 -5.66 5.68 18.16
C LEU A 260 -4.60 5.06 17.26
N GLU A 261 -5.02 4.34 16.21
CA GLU A 261 -4.10 3.79 15.22
C GLU A 261 -3.38 4.90 14.43
N MET A 262 -4.10 5.95 14.02
CA MET A 262 -3.49 7.15 13.42
C MET A 262 -2.46 7.78 14.38
N ASP A 263 -2.76 7.90 15.67
CA ASP A 263 -1.82 8.44 16.65
C ASP A 263 -0.58 7.58 16.79
N ARG A 264 -0.75 6.26 16.86
CA ARG A 264 0.37 5.33 16.97
C ARG A 264 1.35 5.49 15.81
N ILE A 265 0.86 5.58 14.57
CA ILE A 265 1.70 5.58 13.36
C ILE A 265 2.18 6.99 12.93
N LEU A 266 1.51 8.04 13.40
CA LEU A 266 1.89 9.43 13.12
C LEU A 266 3.06 9.88 14.02
N ARG A 267 4.04 10.52 13.39
CA ARG A 267 5.15 11.16 14.11
C ARG A 267 4.65 12.35 14.94
N PRO A 268 5.30 12.67 16.06
CA PRO A 268 5.07 13.95 16.69
C PRO A 268 5.31 15.10 15.70
N GLU A 269 4.51 16.17 15.83
CA GLU A 269 4.43 17.27 14.86
C GLU A 269 3.99 16.86 13.45
N GLY A 270 3.58 15.60 13.27
CA GLY A 270 2.95 15.12 12.05
C GLY A 270 1.55 15.69 11.91
N ALA A 271 1.09 15.79 10.67
CA ALA A 271 -0.23 16.33 10.34
C ALA A 271 -1.17 15.23 9.84
N VAL A 272 -2.47 15.46 10.02
CA VAL A 272 -3.54 14.68 9.40
C VAL A 272 -4.45 15.60 8.62
N ILE A 273 -4.81 15.21 7.41
CA ILE A 273 -5.82 15.88 6.59
C ILE A 273 -7.03 14.95 6.52
N PHE A 274 -8.08 15.34 7.24
CA PHE A 274 -9.37 14.69 7.13
C PHE A 274 -10.23 15.47 6.13
N ARG A 275 -10.81 14.76 5.17
CA ARG A 275 -11.84 15.29 4.27
C ARG A 275 -13.04 14.38 4.38
N ASP A 276 -14.16 14.88 4.90
CA ASP A 276 -15.35 14.07 5.17
C ASP A 276 -16.57 14.99 5.37
N GLU A 277 -17.75 14.41 5.51
CA GLU A 277 -18.99 15.13 5.84
C GLU A 277 -18.84 15.94 7.14
N VAL A 278 -19.41 17.15 7.18
CA VAL A 278 -19.26 18.07 8.32
C VAL A 278 -19.65 17.43 9.66
N ASP A 279 -20.75 16.68 9.71
CA ASP A 279 -21.22 16.03 10.94
C ASP A 279 -20.24 14.96 11.44
N THR A 280 -19.61 14.25 10.51
CA THR A 280 -18.57 13.27 10.80
C THR A 280 -17.32 13.97 11.35
N LEU A 281 -16.88 15.06 10.71
CA LEU A 281 -15.70 15.80 11.14
C LEU A 281 -15.89 16.52 12.49
N ILE A 282 -17.10 16.94 12.84
CA ILE A 282 -17.39 17.49 14.18
C ILE A 282 -17.12 16.45 15.27
N LYS A 283 -17.53 15.18 15.03
CA LYS A 283 -17.26 14.08 15.96
C LYS A 283 -15.77 13.76 16.05
N VAL A 284 -15.09 13.63 14.90
CA VAL A 284 -13.64 13.41 14.84
C VAL A 284 -12.89 14.52 15.57
N LYS A 285 -13.24 15.79 15.31
CA LYS A 285 -12.66 16.97 15.97
C LYS A 285 -12.76 16.89 17.49
N LYS A 286 -13.90 16.43 18.03
CA LYS A 286 -14.11 16.27 19.47
C LYS A 286 -13.15 15.23 20.08
N ILE A 287 -12.96 14.11 19.40
CA ILE A 287 -12.06 13.04 19.87
C ILE A 287 -10.60 13.49 19.81
N VAL A 288 -10.15 14.02 18.67
CA VAL A 288 -8.74 14.45 18.52
C VAL A 288 -8.38 15.63 19.43
N ALA A 289 -9.35 16.48 19.80
CA ALA A 289 -9.15 17.48 20.84
C ALA A 289 -8.85 16.85 22.22
N GLY A 290 -9.53 15.75 22.56
CA GLY A 290 -9.22 14.94 23.75
C GLY A 290 -7.84 14.27 23.68
N MET A 291 -7.38 13.93 22.48
CA MET A 291 -6.01 13.45 22.20
C MET A 291 -4.97 14.59 22.16
N ARG A 292 -5.42 15.83 22.40
CA ARG A 292 -4.61 17.05 22.39
C ARG A 292 -3.93 17.31 21.04
N TRP A 293 -4.62 17.05 19.93
CA TRP A 293 -4.15 17.50 18.63
C TRP A 293 -4.67 18.90 18.34
N ASP A 294 -3.83 19.75 17.77
CA ASP A 294 -4.26 21.07 17.31
C ASP A 294 -5.08 20.90 16.05
N THR A 295 -6.22 21.58 15.94
CA THR A 295 -7.12 21.41 14.79
C THR A 295 -7.50 22.73 14.13
N LYS A 296 -7.66 22.69 12.82
CA LYS A 296 -8.19 23.76 11.99
C LYS A 296 -9.17 23.17 10.98
N MET A 297 -10.44 23.54 11.12
CA MET A 297 -11.49 23.20 10.15
C MET A 297 -11.61 24.33 9.13
N VAL A 298 -11.76 23.97 7.85
CA VAL A 298 -11.95 24.90 6.75
C VAL A 298 -13.01 24.37 5.78
N ASP A 299 -13.60 25.28 5.02
CA ASP A 299 -14.58 24.94 3.99
C ASP A 299 -13.97 24.20 2.80
N HIS A 300 -14.83 23.50 2.06
CA HIS A 300 -14.51 22.95 0.75
C HIS A 300 -14.02 24.07 -0.19
N GLU A 301 -13.13 23.73 -1.12
CA GLU A 301 -12.61 24.70 -2.09
C GLU A 301 -13.65 25.23 -3.09
N ASP A 302 -14.82 24.61 -3.15
CA ASP A 302 -15.98 25.04 -3.97
C ASP A 302 -16.95 25.92 -3.19
N GLY A 303 -16.65 26.18 -1.90
CA GLY A 303 -17.37 27.13 -1.08
C GLY A 303 -17.98 26.52 0.18
N PRO A 304 -18.54 27.39 1.05
CA PRO A 304 -19.03 27.02 2.38
C PRO A 304 -20.32 26.20 2.36
N LEU A 305 -21.05 26.16 1.25
CA LEU A 305 -22.31 25.42 1.14
C LEU A 305 -22.11 23.94 0.82
N VAL A 306 -20.90 23.52 0.46
CA VAL A 306 -20.59 22.10 0.25
C VAL A 306 -20.56 21.39 1.61
N PRO A 307 -21.30 20.28 1.81
CA PRO A 307 -21.36 19.54 3.07
C PRO A 307 -20.00 18.95 3.51
N GLU A 308 -19.22 18.48 2.55
CA GLU A 308 -17.86 17.99 2.79
C GLU A 308 -16.96 19.13 3.25
N LYS A 309 -16.19 18.91 4.32
CA LYS A 309 -15.25 19.90 4.87
C LYS A 309 -13.85 19.30 4.97
N ILE A 310 -12.89 20.16 5.29
CA ILE A 310 -11.50 19.75 5.51
C ILE A 310 -11.14 20.09 6.95
N LEU A 311 -10.70 19.09 7.71
CA LEU A 311 -10.15 19.25 9.05
C LEU A 311 -8.66 18.90 8.99
N ILE A 312 -7.80 19.88 9.25
CA ILE A 312 -6.37 19.65 9.44
C ILE A 312 -6.12 19.50 10.93
N ALA A 313 -5.45 18.43 11.32
CA ALA A 313 -5.00 18.21 12.68
C ALA A 313 -3.47 18.08 12.74
N VAL A 314 -2.85 18.54 13.81
CA VAL A 314 -1.40 18.42 14.05
C VAL A 314 -1.18 17.80 15.42
N LYS A 315 -0.48 16.67 15.44
CA LYS A 315 -0.11 15.97 16.67
C LYS A 315 0.98 16.75 17.38
N GLN A 316 0.74 17.12 18.63
CA GLN A 316 1.72 17.83 19.45
C GLN A 316 2.82 16.90 19.97
N TYR A 317 4.01 17.45 20.18
CA TYR A 317 5.07 16.77 20.90
C TYR A 317 4.88 16.99 22.40
N TRP A 318 4.43 15.95 23.09
CA TRP A 318 4.26 15.98 24.54
C TRP A 318 5.53 15.49 25.23
N VAL A 319 6.11 16.35 26.06
CA VAL A 319 7.03 15.95 27.13
C VAL A 319 6.22 16.01 28.43
N VAL A 320 6.41 15.05 29.33
CA VAL A 320 5.87 15.20 30.68
C VAL A 320 6.65 16.34 31.32
N ASP A 321 6.00 17.48 31.53
CA ASP A 321 6.61 18.60 32.24
C ASP A 321 7.05 18.13 33.62
N GLY A 322 8.36 17.99 33.81
CA GLY A 322 8.97 17.53 35.05
C GLY A 322 8.97 18.55 36.19
N ASN A 323 8.13 19.59 36.16
CA ASN A 323 8.08 20.60 37.21
C ASN A 323 6.67 21.16 37.40
N SER A 324 5.86 20.44 38.16
CA SER A 324 4.83 21.04 39.02
C SER A 324 5.34 21.08 40.46
N THR A 325 6.38 21.88 40.72
CA THR A 325 6.58 22.41 42.08
C THR A 325 5.45 23.39 42.33
N SER A 326 4.38 22.86 42.94
CA SER A 326 3.38 23.63 43.64
C SER A 326 4.07 24.37 44.79
N THR A 327 4.29 25.66 44.63
CA THR A 327 4.50 26.55 45.77
C THR A 327 3.15 26.81 46.42
N GLN A 328 2.99 26.28 47.63
CA GLN A 328 2.00 26.71 48.64
C GLN A 328 2.13 28.20 48.95
#